data_AF-A0AB72Z0W1-F1
#
_entry.id   AF-A0AB72Z0W1-F1
#
_cell.length_a   1.000
_cell.length_b   1.000
_cell.length_c   1.000
_cell.angle_alpha   90.00
_cell.angle_beta   90.00
_cell.angle_gamma   90.00
#
_symmetry.space_group_name_H-M   'P 1'
#
loop_
_entity.id
_entity.type
_entity.pdbx_description
1 polymer ?
#
loop_
_entity_poly.entity_id
_entity_poly.type
_entity_poly.pdbx_seq_one_letter_code
_entity_poly.pdbx_strand_id
1 'polypeptide(L)'
;MATTIKTHVSELAAAAATLIGLMVYLVNSTTGYMAGQGLSALVIALSVVAIVALAARAFAGNRLPAVLNDVLLIGAEVLLLVSFAQFVLERVRLAADIYFIPVNYPASEQTSLNVALIGVACYLVAILLLVVKAFTAKDAQHTAVMLEPAAE
;
A
#
# COMPACT_ATOMS: atom_id res chain seq x y z
N MET A 1 1.71 10.65 23.89
CA MET A 1 1.02 10.87 22.59
C MET A 1 2.01 11.28 21.49
N ALA A 2 2.80 12.34 21.67
CA ALA A 2 3.79 12.78 20.68
C ALA A 2 4.88 11.73 20.34
N THR A 3 5.30 10.91 21.32
CA THR A 3 6.30 9.84 21.13
C THR A 3 5.75 8.65 20.33
N THR A 4 4.45 8.35 20.47
CA THR A 4 3.76 7.26 19.77
C THR A 4 3.55 7.59 18.29
N ILE A 5 3.32 8.86 17.94
CA ILE A 5 3.17 9.27 16.53
C ILE A 5 4.50 9.09 15.78
N LYS A 6 5.63 9.43 16.41
CA LYS A 6 6.96 9.33 15.77
C LYS A 6 7.33 7.90 15.35
N THR A 7 6.90 6.88 16.10
CA THR A 7 7.18 5.47 15.79
C THR A 7 6.27 4.87 14.70
N HIS A 8 5.08 5.46 14.49
CA HIS A 8 4.08 4.98 13.52
C HIS A 8 3.89 5.89 12.31
N VAL A 9 4.74 6.91 12.10
CA VAL A 9 4.63 7.82 10.94
C VAL A 9 4.59 7.08 9.61
N SER A 10 5.45 6.07 9.42
CA SER A 10 5.49 5.28 8.19
C SER A 10 4.21 4.47 7.96
N GLU A 11 3.59 3.94 9.01
CA GLU A 11 2.33 3.18 8.92
C GLU A 11 1.17 4.11 8.56
N LEU A 12 1.10 5.28 9.19
CA LEU A 12 0.08 6.29 8.89
C LEU A 12 0.25 6.87 7.49
N ALA A 13 1.50 7.13 7.06
CA ALA A 13 1.80 7.57 5.71
C ALA A 13 1.45 6.50 4.66
N ALA A 14 1.76 5.23 4.93
CA ALA A 14 1.38 4.12 4.06
C ALA A 14 -0.15 3.94 3.98
N ALA A 15 -0.85 4.07 5.10
CA ALA A 15 -2.32 4.03 5.13
C ALA A 15 -2.92 5.19 4.33
N ALA A 16 -2.39 6.41 4.46
CA ALA A 16 -2.83 7.57 3.69
C ALA A 16 -2.54 7.41 2.19
N ALA A 17 -1.35 6.95 1.82
CA ALA A 17 -0.99 6.66 0.43
C ALA A 17 -1.90 5.58 -0.17
N THR A 18 -2.18 4.51 0.58
CA THR A 18 -3.13 3.46 0.16
C THR A 18 -4.53 4.04 -0.03
N LEU A 19 -5.01 4.87 0.89
CA LEU A 19 -6.33 5.50 0.76
C LEU A 19 -6.43 6.36 -0.49
N ILE A 20 -5.41 7.19 -0.77
CA ILE A 20 -5.35 8.00 -1.99
C ILE A 20 -5.33 7.09 -3.23
N GLY A 21 -4.49 6.05 -3.23
CA GLY A 21 -4.42 5.07 -4.31
C GLY A 21 -5.75 4.37 -4.55
N LEU A 22 -6.47 3.99 -3.49
CA LEU A 22 -7.79 3.38 -3.55
C LEU A 22 -8.84 4.34 -4.10
N MET A 23 -8.81 5.62 -3.69
CA MET A 23 -9.72 6.63 -4.25
C MET A 23 -9.48 6.82 -5.75
N VAL A 24 -8.21 6.89 -6.18
CA VAL A 24 -7.86 6.96 -7.61
C VAL A 24 -8.30 5.69 -8.35
N TYR A 25 -8.10 4.50 -7.75
CA TYR A 25 -8.57 3.24 -8.32
C TYR A 25 -10.08 3.23 -8.54
N LEU A 26 -10.86 3.70 -7.54
CA LEU A 26 -12.31 3.78 -7.64
C LEU A 26 -12.72 4.74 -8.75
N VAL A 27 -12.22 5.98 -8.74
CA VAL A 27 -12.50 6.96 -9.79
C VAL A 27 -12.14 6.40 -11.17
N ASN A 28 -10.97 5.79 -11.31
CA ASN A 28 -10.52 5.19 -12.55
C ASN A 28 -11.47 4.06 -13.00
N SER A 29 -11.89 3.17 -12.10
CA SER A 29 -12.72 1.99 -12.42
C SER A 29 -14.22 2.28 -12.59
N THR A 30 -14.70 3.44 -12.14
CA THR A 30 -16.13 3.80 -12.20
C THR A 30 -16.43 4.93 -13.17
N THR A 31 -15.42 5.51 -13.81
CA THR A 31 -15.59 6.65 -14.72
C THR A 31 -14.82 6.46 -16.03
N GLY A 32 -15.16 7.27 -17.04
CA GLY A 32 -14.46 7.26 -18.32
C GLY A 32 -14.52 5.90 -19.04
N TYR A 33 -13.42 5.50 -19.67
CA TYR A 33 -13.35 4.27 -20.47
C TYR A 33 -13.52 3.00 -19.62
N MET A 34 -13.05 3.02 -18.38
CA MET A 34 -13.12 1.88 -17.48
C MET A 34 -14.47 1.78 -16.74
N ALA A 35 -15.42 2.68 -16.98
CA ALA A 35 -16.74 2.60 -16.34
C ALA A 35 -17.43 1.26 -16.65
N GLY A 36 -17.68 0.46 -15.60
CA GLY A 36 -18.27 -0.87 -15.73
C GLY A 36 -17.28 -1.97 -16.13
N GLN A 37 -15.97 -1.67 -16.15
CA GLN A 37 -14.90 -2.59 -16.51
C GLN A 37 -13.76 -2.52 -15.49
N GLY A 38 -13.23 -3.67 -15.06
CA GLY A 38 -12.03 -3.70 -14.23
C GLY A 38 -12.20 -3.04 -12.85
N LEU A 39 -13.40 -3.13 -12.26
CA LEU A 39 -13.63 -2.91 -10.83
C LEU A 39 -13.58 -4.26 -10.12
N SER A 40 -12.77 -4.36 -9.07
CA SER A 40 -12.54 -5.56 -8.32
C SER A 40 -12.82 -5.36 -6.85
N ALA A 41 -13.81 -6.11 -6.38
CA ALA A 41 -14.16 -6.17 -4.96
C ALA A 41 -12.96 -6.62 -4.11
N LEU A 42 -12.05 -7.43 -4.67
CA LEU A 42 -10.86 -7.91 -3.97
C LEU A 42 -9.87 -6.77 -3.71
N VAL A 43 -9.56 -5.93 -4.71
CA VAL A 43 -8.68 -4.76 -4.52
C VAL A 43 -9.24 -3.86 -3.41
N ILE A 44 -10.55 -3.60 -3.44
CA ILE A 44 -11.21 -2.74 -2.45
C ILE A 44 -11.14 -3.37 -1.05
N ALA A 45 -11.56 -4.63 -0.92
CA ALA A 45 -11.64 -5.30 0.37
C ALA A 45 -10.27 -5.40 1.05
N LEU A 46 -9.25 -5.88 0.32
CA LEU A 46 -7.90 -6.05 0.86
C LEU A 46 -7.27 -4.71 1.25
N SER A 47 -7.48 -3.66 0.45
CA SER A 47 -6.95 -2.32 0.74
C SER A 47 -7.62 -1.69 1.95
N VAL A 48 -8.94 -1.84 2.10
CA VAL A 48 -9.66 -1.39 3.29
C VAL A 48 -9.18 -2.12 4.54
N VAL A 49 -9.01 -3.45 4.47
CA VAL A 49 -8.50 -4.24 5.60
C VAL A 49 -7.07 -3.82 5.95
N ALA A 50 -6.20 -3.59 4.97
CA ALA A 50 -4.84 -3.11 5.20
C ALA A 50 -4.82 -1.73 5.88
N ILE A 51 -5.64 -0.79 5.42
CA ILE A 51 -5.77 0.55 6.03
C ILE A 51 -6.21 0.43 7.49
N VAL A 52 -7.24 -0.38 7.76
CA VAL A 52 -7.75 -0.60 9.13
C VAL A 52 -6.69 -1.25 10.00
N ALA A 53 -5.95 -2.25 9.50
CA ALA A 53 -4.86 -2.90 10.24
C ALA A 53 -3.74 -1.92 10.59
N LEU A 54 -3.28 -1.10 9.64
CA LEU A 54 -2.26 -0.08 9.87
C LEU A 54 -2.72 1.00 10.85
N ALA A 55 -3.97 1.46 10.73
CA ALA A 55 -4.54 2.41 11.68
C ALA A 55 -4.64 1.80 13.09
N ALA A 56 -5.17 0.57 13.21
CA ALA A 56 -5.30 -0.12 14.49
C ALA A 56 -3.95 -0.26 15.20
N ARG A 57 -2.89 -0.62 14.48
CA ARG A 57 -1.52 -0.66 15.03
C ARG A 57 -1.06 0.71 15.51
N ALA A 58 -1.20 1.74 14.67
CA ALA A 58 -0.75 3.09 14.99
C ALA A 58 -1.44 3.66 16.24
N PHE A 59 -2.73 3.35 16.43
CA PHE A 59 -3.50 3.81 17.59
C PHE A 59 -3.34 2.93 18.84
N ALA A 60 -3.16 1.62 18.67
CA ALA A 60 -2.95 0.72 19.80
C ALA A 60 -1.53 0.85 20.39
N GLY A 61 -0.54 1.23 19.59
CA GLY A 61 0.85 1.41 20.01
C GLY A 61 1.41 0.16 20.71
N ASN A 62 2.03 0.35 21.87
CA ASN A 62 2.65 -0.75 22.64
C ASN A 62 1.64 -1.60 23.44
N ARG A 63 0.33 -1.42 23.24
CA ARG A 63 -0.70 -2.23 23.94
C ARG A 63 -0.93 -3.59 23.30
N LEU A 64 -0.45 -3.79 22.06
CA LEU A 64 -0.56 -5.06 21.38
C LEU A 64 0.64 -5.96 21.71
N PRO A 65 0.42 -7.28 21.89
CA PRO A 65 1.52 -8.25 21.97
C PRO A 65 2.46 -8.13 20.76
N ALA A 66 3.77 -8.30 20.97
CA ALA A 66 4.77 -8.15 19.92
C ALA A 66 4.48 -9.01 18.68
N VAL A 67 4.12 -10.28 18.88
CA VAL A 67 3.76 -11.20 17.78
C VAL A 67 2.55 -10.71 17.00
N LEU A 68 1.52 -10.22 17.69
CA LEU A 68 0.31 -9.70 17.03
C LEU A 68 0.63 -8.44 16.24
N ASN A 69 1.51 -7.59 16.78
CA ASN A 69 2.07 -6.50 16.00
C ASN A 69 2.75 -7.08 14.73
N ASP A 70 3.77 -7.91 14.80
CA ASP A 70 4.48 -8.33 13.59
C ASP A 70 3.55 -8.96 12.54
N VAL A 71 2.58 -9.77 12.97
CA VAL A 71 1.53 -10.35 12.10
C VAL A 71 0.66 -9.27 11.44
N LEU A 72 0.24 -8.23 12.16
CA LEU A 72 -0.55 -7.13 11.58
C LEU A 72 0.25 -6.32 10.55
N LEU A 73 1.56 -6.13 10.75
CA LEU A 73 2.42 -5.40 9.81
C LEU A 73 2.61 -6.20 8.52
N ILE A 74 3.10 -7.44 8.67
CA ILE A 74 3.36 -8.35 7.53
C ILE A 74 2.05 -8.65 6.81
N GLY A 75 0.97 -8.88 7.56
CA GLY A 75 -0.37 -9.08 7.01
C GLY A 75 -0.83 -7.90 6.16
N ALA A 76 -0.73 -6.67 6.69
CA ALA A 76 -1.08 -5.47 5.92
C ALA A 76 -0.25 -5.35 4.64
N GLU A 77 1.06 -5.61 4.70
CA GLU A 77 1.94 -5.56 3.54
C GLU A 77 1.56 -6.59 2.47
N VAL A 78 1.27 -7.83 2.85
CA VAL A 78 0.78 -8.87 1.92
C VAL A 78 -0.54 -8.47 1.27
N LEU A 79 -1.48 -7.92 2.04
CA LEU A 79 -2.76 -7.44 1.50
C LEU A 79 -2.55 -6.31 0.48
N LEU A 80 -1.62 -5.39 0.74
CA LEU A 80 -1.28 -4.31 -0.19
C LEU A 80 -0.59 -4.84 -1.46
N LEU A 81 0.31 -5.82 -1.34
CA LEU A 81 0.97 -6.45 -2.50
C LEU A 81 -0.05 -7.15 -3.41
N VAL A 82 -0.99 -7.90 -2.84
CA VAL A 82 -2.06 -8.56 -3.61
C VAL A 82 -2.97 -7.54 -4.27
N SER A 83 -3.36 -6.48 -3.54
CA SER A 83 -4.19 -5.39 -4.08
C SER A 83 -3.50 -4.67 -5.24
N PHE A 84 -2.21 -4.35 -5.06
CA PHE A 84 -1.37 -3.72 -6.07
C PHE A 84 -1.25 -4.59 -7.33
N ALA A 85 -0.92 -5.87 -7.16
CA ALA A 85 -0.80 -6.80 -8.28
C ALA A 85 -2.10 -6.90 -9.06
N GLN A 86 -3.23 -7.04 -8.35
CA GLN A 86 -4.54 -7.15 -9.00
C GLN A 86 -4.95 -5.86 -9.72
N PHE A 87 -4.72 -4.70 -9.13
CA PHE A 87 -4.93 -3.42 -9.80
C PHE A 87 -4.08 -3.32 -11.08
N VAL A 88 -2.79 -3.65 -11.03
CA VAL A 88 -1.93 -3.62 -12.22
C VAL A 88 -2.42 -4.60 -13.29
N LEU A 89 -2.79 -5.84 -12.91
CA LEU A 89 -3.29 -6.86 -13.83
C LEU A 89 -4.55 -6.39 -14.57
N GLU A 90 -5.47 -5.71 -13.88
CA GLU A 90 -6.69 -5.14 -14.47
C GLU A 90 -6.41 -4.01 -15.48
N ARG A 91 -5.18 -3.47 -15.52
CA ARG A 91 -4.75 -2.40 -16.44
C ARG A 91 -3.76 -2.85 -17.51
N VAL A 92 -3.32 -4.12 -17.47
CA VAL A 92 -2.43 -4.69 -18.50
C VAL A 92 -3.05 -4.59 -19.89
N ARG A 93 -4.36 -4.81 -20.03
CA ARG A 93 -5.03 -4.69 -21.32
C ARG A 93 -4.94 -3.27 -21.89
N LEU A 94 -5.17 -2.24 -21.09
CA LEU A 94 -5.04 -0.85 -21.55
C LEU A 94 -3.62 -0.57 -22.02
N ALA A 95 -2.62 -1.00 -21.23
CA ALA A 95 -1.22 -0.87 -21.64
C ALA A 95 -0.95 -1.62 -22.94
N ALA A 96 -1.52 -2.82 -23.12
CA ALA A 96 -1.35 -3.60 -24.32
C ALA A 96 -1.92 -2.88 -25.56
N ASP A 97 -3.14 -2.38 -25.47
CA ASP A 97 -3.82 -1.68 -26.57
C ASP A 97 -3.05 -0.41 -26.97
N ILE A 98 -2.57 0.37 -25.99
CA ILE A 98 -1.83 1.62 -26.23
C ILE A 98 -0.41 1.39 -26.80
N TYR A 99 0.34 0.43 -26.26
CA TYR A 99 1.74 0.25 -26.63
C TYR A 99 1.95 -0.69 -27.83
N PHE A 100 1.07 -1.67 -28.04
CA PHE A 100 1.19 -2.63 -29.15
C PHE A 100 0.25 -2.33 -30.33
N ILE A 101 -0.79 -1.51 -30.15
CA ILE A 101 -1.72 -1.10 -31.22
C ILE A 101 -1.85 0.44 -31.30
N PRO A 102 -0.73 1.19 -31.44
CA PRO A 102 -0.66 2.62 -31.15
C PRO A 102 -1.52 3.54 -32.04
N VAL A 103 -2.10 3.03 -33.13
CA VAL A 103 -2.94 3.82 -34.06
C VAL A 103 -4.42 3.45 -34.02
N ASN A 104 -4.80 2.43 -33.25
CA ASN A 104 -6.15 1.89 -33.27
C ASN A 104 -6.70 1.66 -31.85
N TYR A 105 -6.58 2.68 -31.00
CA TYR A 105 -7.21 2.74 -29.68
C TYR A 105 -7.92 4.10 -29.48
N PRO A 106 -9.03 4.16 -28.73
CA PRO A 106 -9.70 5.41 -28.41
C PRO A 106 -8.87 6.24 -27.40
N ALA A 107 -8.78 7.55 -27.59
CA ALA A 107 -8.00 8.45 -26.72
C ALA A 107 -8.35 8.38 -25.22
N SER A 108 -9.57 7.94 -24.88
CA SER A 108 -10.03 7.71 -23.52
C SER A 108 -9.33 6.55 -22.80
N GLU A 109 -8.77 5.57 -23.52
CA GLU A 109 -7.91 4.52 -22.94
C GLU A 109 -6.63 5.09 -22.39
N GLN A 110 -5.94 5.96 -23.15
CA GLN A 110 -4.70 6.58 -22.70
C GLN A 110 -4.93 7.49 -21.49
N THR A 111 -6.03 8.24 -21.48
CA THR A 111 -6.41 9.03 -20.30
C THR A 111 -6.66 8.12 -19.09
N SER A 112 -7.32 6.99 -19.29
CA SER A 112 -7.60 6.03 -18.21
C SER A 112 -6.33 5.36 -17.69
N LEU A 113 -5.37 5.01 -18.56
CA LEU A 113 -4.09 4.46 -18.14
C LEU A 113 -3.27 5.49 -17.34
N ASN A 114 -3.23 6.74 -17.80
CA ASN A 114 -2.52 7.82 -17.10
C ASN A 114 -3.07 8.06 -15.69
N VAL A 115 -4.40 8.03 -15.53
CA VAL A 115 -5.02 8.14 -14.19
C VAL A 115 -4.71 6.91 -13.33
N ALA A 116 -4.74 5.71 -13.92
CA ALA A 116 -4.40 4.48 -13.20
C ALA A 116 -2.95 4.51 -12.66
N LEU A 117 -2.00 5.06 -13.43
CA LEU A 117 -0.59 5.20 -12.99
C LEU A 117 -0.44 5.98 -11.69
N ILE A 118 -1.28 7.00 -11.45
CA ILE A 118 -1.28 7.75 -10.18
C ILE A 118 -1.64 6.82 -9.02
N GLY A 119 -2.69 6.02 -9.18
CA GLY A 119 -3.12 5.05 -8.17
C GLY A 119 -2.05 3.99 -7.92
N VAL A 120 -1.50 3.41 -8.99
CA VAL A 120 -0.41 2.42 -8.93
C VAL A 120 0.81 2.99 -8.20
N ALA A 121 1.19 4.24 -8.48
CA ALA A 121 2.29 4.91 -7.77
C ALA A 121 2.00 5.07 -6.28
N CYS A 122 0.77 5.42 -5.89
CA CYS A 122 0.38 5.52 -4.49
C CYS A 122 0.49 4.19 -3.74
N TYR A 123 0.04 3.08 -4.33
CA TYR A 123 0.22 1.75 -3.73
C TYR A 123 1.70 1.37 -3.62
N LEU A 124 2.50 1.65 -4.66
CA LEU A 124 3.93 1.39 -4.63
C LEU A 124 4.62 2.17 -3.50
N VAL A 125 4.29 3.45 -3.32
CA VAL A 125 4.80 4.27 -2.20
C VAL A 125 4.39 3.65 -0.86
N ALA A 126 3.13 3.24 -0.69
CA ALA A 126 2.68 2.60 0.55
C ALA A 126 3.48 1.33 0.86
N ILE A 127 3.69 0.46 -0.12
CA ILE A 127 4.48 -0.77 0.01
C ILE A 127 5.92 -0.42 0.39
N LEU A 128 6.57 0.48 -0.34
CA LEU A 128 7.96 0.87 -0.07
C LEU A 128 8.14 1.47 1.33
N LEU A 129 7.17 2.24 1.83
CA LEU A 129 7.21 2.77 3.19
C LEU A 129 7.20 1.66 4.26
N LEU A 130 6.40 0.60 4.05
CA LEU A 130 6.36 -0.53 4.96
C LEU A 130 7.62 -1.40 4.87
N VAL A 131 8.11 -1.65 3.65
CA VAL A 131 9.38 -2.36 3.42
C VAL A 131 10.54 -1.66 4.13
N VAL A 132 10.70 -0.35 3.91
CA VAL A 132 11.77 0.44 4.56
C VAL A 132 11.62 0.41 6.08
N LYS A 133 10.40 0.46 6.60
CA LYS A 133 10.15 0.33 8.05
C LYS A 133 10.62 -1.03 8.58
N ALA A 134 10.34 -2.11 7.88
CA ALA A 134 10.73 -3.46 8.27
C ALA A 134 12.26 -3.61 8.39
N PHE A 135 13.02 -2.97 7.50
CA PHE A 135 14.49 -3.00 7.54
C PHE A 135 15.10 -2.04 8.56
N THR A 136 14.50 -0.86 8.79
CA THR A 136 15.02 0.15 9.73
C THR A 136 14.75 -0.16 11.20
N ALA A 137 13.77 -1.02 11.51
CA ALA A 137 13.53 -1.47 12.89
C ALA A 137 14.68 -2.30 13.48
N LYS A 138 15.55 -2.87 12.63
CA LYS A 138 16.64 -3.77 13.02
C LYS A 138 17.79 -3.05 13.75
N ASP A 139 18.05 -1.78 13.44
CA ASP A 139 19.16 -1.01 14.04
C ASP A 139 18.95 -0.70 15.53
N ALA A 140 17.69 -0.54 15.96
CA ALA A 140 17.35 -0.26 17.35
C ALA A 140 17.53 -1.48 18.28
N GLN A 141 17.21 -2.68 17.80
CA GLN A 141 17.43 -3.92 18.56
C GLN A 141 18.90 -4.33 18.60
N HIS A 142 19.66 -4.15 17.51
CA HIS A 142 21.08 -4.48 17.47
C HIS A 142 21.92 -3.61 18.41
N THR A 143 21.56 -2.33 18.54
CA THR A 143 22.21 -1.39 19.47
C THR A 143 21.91 -1.74 20.94
N ALA A 144 20.71 -2.23 21.24
CA ALA A 144 20.33 -2.64 22.59
C ALA A 144 21.11 -3.88 23.09
N VAL A 145 21.44 -4.83 22.20
CA VAL A 145 22.24 -6.01 22.54
C VAL A 145 23.72 -5.67 22.78
N MET A 146 24.24 -4.61 22.15
CA MET A 146 25.64 -4.16 22.34
C MET A 146 25.85 -3.33 23.62
N LEU A 147 24.77 -2.92 24.29
CA LEU A 147 24.79 -2.11 25.50
C LEU A 147 24.53 -2.91 26.79
N GLU A 148 24.38 -4.23 26.69
CA GLU A 148 24.40 -5.09 27.88
C GLU A 148 25.82 -5.02 28.45
N PRO A 149 26.04 -4.36 29.61
CA PRO A 149 27.36 -4.31 30.19
C PRO A 149 27.73 -5.74 30.57
N ALA A 150 28.95 -6.15 30.22
CA ALA A 150 29.61 -7.31 30.81
C ALA A 150 29.64 -7.11 32.34
N ALA A 151 28.58 -7.55 33.00
CA ALA A 151 28.43 -7.57 34.44
C ALA A 151 28.59 -9.02 34.89
N GLU A 152 29.83 -9.49 34.87
CA GLU A 152 30.34 -10.54 35.75
C GLU A 152 31.70 -10.11 36.28
#